data_AF-A0A811PU51-F1
#
_entry.id   AF-A0A811PU51-F1
#
_cell.length_a   1.000
_cell.length_b   1.000
_cell.length_c   1.000
_cell.angle_alpha   90.00
_cell.angle_beta   90.00
_cell.angle_gamma   90.00
#
_symmetry.space_group_name_H-M   'P 1'
#
loop_
_entity.id
_entity.type
_entity.pdbx_description
1 polymer ?
#
loop_
_entity_poly.entity_id
_entity_poly.type
_entity_poly.pdbx_seq_one_letter_code
_entity_poly.pdbx_strand_id
1 'polypeptide(L)'
;MPPPSIAVDRERVRLAATEGIAAARAAADGGQHSGAARILESKLNAVEQSAPGAAGDPALEALKEELRDLSLSVGDRRKYEQTGRARLLAGMSSHAQQRASAMGMDVQSTSKARAYLTPKMEEMGEMSRGKKRGNGNNQQADGTSRQAKQVKVEIFTIKD
;
A
#
# COMPACT_ATOMS: atom_id res chain seq x y z
N MET A 1 -14.18 -34.70 10.33
CA MET A 1 -13.67 -33.49 11.02
C MET A 1 -14.67 -32.36 10.82
N PRO A 2 -14.94 -31.51 11.82
CA PRO A 2 -15.71 -30.28 11.58
C PRO A 2 -15.00 -29.42 10.52
N PRO A 3 -15.75 -28.63 9.73
CA PRO A 3 -15.14 -27.74 8.76
C PRO A 3 -14.21 -26.74 9.47
N PRO A 4 -13.05 -26.40 8.87
CA PRO A 4 -12.19 -25.37 9.42
C PRO A 4 -12.96 -24.06 9.63
N SER A 5 -12.62 -23.31 10.67
CA SER A 5 -13.22 -21.99 10.88
C SER A 5 -12.86 -21.06 9.71
N ILE A 6 -13.75 -20.11 9.37
CA ILE A 6 -13.52 -19.09 8.33
C ILE A 6 -12.18 -18.35 8.52
N ALA A 7 -11.76 -18.10 9.76
CA ALA A 7 -10.48 -17.47 10.06
C ALA A 7 -9.27 -18.30 9.61
N VAL A 8 -9.35 -19.63 9.76
CA VAL A 8 -8.31 -20.57 9.29
C VAL A 8 -8.28 -20.61 7.77
N ASP A 9 -9.45 -20.63 7.12
CA ASP A 9 -9.52 -20.63 5.66
C ASP A 9 -8.96 -19.33 5.07
N ARG A 10 -9.27 -18.18 5.69
CA ARG A 10 -8.70 -16.90 5.32
C ARG A 10 -7.17 -16.92 5.41
N GLU A 11 -6.62 -17.47 6.48
CA GLU A 11 -5.17 -17.53 6.65
C GLU A 11 -4.52 -18.48 5.63
N ARG A 12 -5.14 -19.62 5.32
CA ARG A 12 -4.67 -20.54 4.27
C ARG A 12 -4.63 -19.88 2.90
N VAL A 13 -5.69 -19.17 2.54
CA VAL A 13 -5.79 -18.45 1.27
C VAL A 13 -4.69 -17.38 1.17
N ARG A 14 -4.49 -16.61 2.25
CA ARG A 14 -3.45 -15.58 2.32
C ARG A 14 -2.03 -16.16 2.18
N LEU A 15 -1.73 -17.25 2.89
CA LEU A 15 -0.44 -17.93 2.78
C LEU A 15 -0.19 -18.43 1.34
N ALA A 16 -1.18 -19.11 0.75
CA ALA A 16 -1.07 -19.64 -0.61
C ALA A 16 -0.91 -18.55 -1.68
N ALA A 17 -1.49 -17.36 -1.46
CA ALA A 17 -1.29 -16.19 -2.31
C ALA A 17 0.13 -15.63 -2.17
N THR A 18 0.64 -15.50 -0.93
CA THR A 18 1.99 -14.97 -0.65
C THR A 18 3.06 -15.87 -1.26
N GLU A 19 2.91 -17.20 -1.17
CA GLU A 19 3.76 -18.18 -1.85
C GLU A 19 3.72 -18.02 -3.37
N GLY A 20 2.54 -17.73 -3.92
CA GLY A 20 2.37 -17.43 -5.33
C GLY A 20 3.07 -16.15 -5.78
N ILE A 21 3.05 -15.10 -4.96
CA ILE A 21 3.78 -13.85 -5.20
C ILE A 21 5.29 -14.13 -5.25
N ALA A 22 5.81 -14.95 -4.33
CA ALA A 22 7.21 -15.35 -4.33
C ALA A 22 7.58 -16.18 -5.58
N ALA A 23 6.72 -17.12 -5.99
CA ALA A 23 6.92 -17.91 -7.20
C ALA A 23 6.88 -17.05 -8.47
N ALA A 24 5.94 -16.10 -8.56
CA ALA A 24 5.84 -15.16 -9.67
C ALA A 24 7.08 -14.26 -9.75
N ARG A 25 7.60 -13.80 -8.60
CA ARG A 25 8.85 -13.05 -8.52
C ARG A 25 10.02 -13.86 -9.06
N ALA A 26 10.17 -15.12 -8.63
CA ALA A 26 11.24 -15.99 -9.11
C ALA A 26 11.15 -16.21 -10.63
N ALA A 27 9.95 -16.43 -11.17
CA ALA A 27 9.73 -16.55 -12.62
C ALA A 27 10.08 -15.26 -13.37
N ALA A 28 9.64 -14.09 -12.88
CA ALA A 28 9.92 -12.80 -13.49
C ALA A 28 11.41 -12.42 -13.40
N ASP A 29 12.09 -12.76 -12.31
CA ASP A 29 13.54 -12.60 -12.17
C ASP A 29 14.31 -13.50 -13.15
N GLY A 30 13.76 -14.66 -13.50
CA GLY A 30 14.25 -15.53 -14.57
C GLY A 30 13.81 -15.12 -15.99
N GLY A 31 13.20 -13.95 -16.16
CA GLY A 31 12.74 -13.42 -17.46
C GLY A 31 11.42 -13.99 -17.97
N GLN A 32 10.76 -14.86 -17.21
CA GLN A 32 9.49 -15.50 -17.58
C GLN A 32 8.29 -14.61 -17.20
N HIS A 33 8.21 -13.40 -17.75
CA HIS A 33 7.18 -12.39 -17.40
C HIS A 33 5.75 -12.88 -17.63
N SER A 34 5.49 -13.54 -18.76
CA SER A 34 4.18 -14.14 -19.04
C SER A 34 3.85 -15.29 -18.08
N GLY A 35 4.84 -16.10 -17.70
CA GLY A 35 4.69 -17.15 -16.69
C GLY A 35 4.39 -16.58 -15.30
N ALA A 36 5.07 -15.50 -14.92
CA ALA A 36 4.84 -14.79 -13.67
C ALA A 36 3.41 -14.22 -13.59
N ALA A 37 2.93 -13.59 -14.66
CA ALA A 37 1.56 -13.06 -14.73
C ALA A 37 0.53 -14.18 -14.57
N ARG A 38 0.70 -15.31 -15.26
CA ARG A 38 -0.19 -16.49 -15.16
C ARG A 38 -0.22 -17.09 -13.75
N ILE A 39 0.92 -17.12 -13.04
CA ILE A 39 0.97 -17.57 -11.65
C ILE A 39 0.08 -16.68 -10.76
N LEU A 40 0.18 -15.36 -10.90
CA LEU A 40 -0.62 -14.41 -10.11
C LEU A 40 -2.10 -14.48 -10.45
N GLU A 41 -2.45 -14.58 -11.73
CA GLU A 41 -3.84 -14.77 -12.19
C GLU A 41 -4.44 -16.08 -11.65
N SER A 42 -3.67 -17.17 -11.64
CA SER A 42 -4.10 -18.43 -11.05
C SER A 42 -4.38 -18.30 -9.55
N LYS A 43 -3.54 -17.55 -8.82
CA LYS A 43 -3.76 -17.30 -7.39
C LYS A 43 -4.95 -16.39 -7.14
N LEU A 44 -5.14 -15.36 -7.95
CA LEU A 44 -6.33 -14.51 -7.91
C LEU A 44 -7.61 -15.35 -8.03
N ASN A 45 -7.68 -16.22 -9.04
CA ASN A 45 -8.83 -17.11 -9.23
C ASN A 45 -9.04 -18.04 -8.02
N ALA A 46 -7.96 -18.55 -7.41
CA ALA A 46 -8.06 -19.38 -6.21
C ALA A 46 -8.57 -18.60 -4.98
N VAL A 47 -8.20 -17.32 -4.84
CA VAL A 47 -8.74 -16.45 -3.79
C VAL A 47 -10.23 -16.21 -4.01
N GLU A 48 -10.65 -15.90 -5.25
CA GLU A 48 -12.06 -15.68 -5.62
C GLU A 48 -12.94 -16.91 -5.35
N GLN A 49 -12.41 -18.11 -5.61
CA GLN A 49 -13.13 -19.38 -5.42
C GLN A 49 -13.11 -19.89 -3.96
N SER A 50 -12.32 -19.28 -3.09
CA SER A 50 -12.24 -19.68 -1.68
C SER A 50 -13.50 -19.27 -0.91
N ALA A 51 -13.86 -20.03 0.13
CA ALA A 51 -15.01 -19.70 0.99
C ALA A 51 -14.99 -18.24 1.54
N PRO A 52 -13.89 -17.74 2.14
CA PRO A 52 -13.83 -16.34 2.59
C PRO A 52 -13.83 -15.33 1.43
N GLY A 53 -13.28 -15.69 0.26
CA GLY A 53 -13.28 -14.80 -0.91
C GLY A 53 -14.66 -14.68 -1.56
N ALA A 54 -15.40 -15.78 -1.65
CA ALA A 54 -16.78 -15.81 -2.11
C ALA A 54 -17.74 -15.14 -1.12
N ALA A 55 -17.42 -15.15 0.17
CA ALA A 55 -18.16 -14.46 1.22
C ALA A 55 -17.88 -12.93 1.27
N GLY A 56 -16.97 -12.42 0.43
CA GLY A 56 -16.62 -10.99 0.38
C GLY A 56 -15.83 -10.51 1.59
N ASP A 57 -14.95 -11.34 2.16
CA ASP A 57 -14.07 -10.92 3.26
C ASP A 57 -13.23 -9.69 2.83
N PRO A 58 -13.31 -8.56 3.55
CA PRO A 58 -12.66 -7.31 3.12
C PRO A 58 -11.14 -7.41 2.94
N ALA A 59 -10.47 -8.27 3.69
CA ALA A 59 -9.02 -8.45 3.54
C ALA A 59 -8.68 -9.29 2.31
N LEU A 60 -9.56 -10.23 1.93
CA LEU A 60 -9.40 -10.95 0.68
C LEU A 60 -9.79 -10.11 -0.53
N GLU A 61 -10.72 -9.16 -0.42
CA GLU A 61 -10.95 -8.16 -1.47
C GLU A 61 -9.70 -7.34 -1.77
N ALA A 62 -9.05 -6.81 -0.73
CA ALA A 62 -7.80 -6.07 -0.88
C ALA A 62 -6.68 -6.94 -1.50
N LEU A 63 -6.60 -8.21 -1.10
CA LEU A 63 -5.65 -9.17 -1.67
C LEU A 63 -5.93 -9.45 -3.16
N LYS A 64 -7.20 -9.53 -3.57
CA LYS A 64 -7.56 -9.73 -4.98
C LYS A 64 -7.13 -8.53 -5.83
N GLU A 65 -7.36 -7.31 -5.35
CA GLU A 65 -6.89 -6.09 -6.03
C GLU A 65 -5.36 -6.08 -6.16
N GLU A 66 -4.65 -6.40 -5.07
CA GLU A 66 -3.20 -6.49 -5.09
C GLU A 66 -2.68 -7.52 -6.10
N LEU A 67 -3.26 -8.73 -6.15
CA LEU A 67 -2.87 -9.77 -7.11
C LEU A 67 -3.10 -9.34 -8.56
N ARG A 68 -4.20 -8.60 -8.83
CA ARG A 68 -4.48 -8.01 -10.16
C ARG A 68 -3.45 -6.96 -10.55
N ASP A 69 -3.12 -6.06 -9.64
CA ASP A 69 -2.12 -5.01 -9.90
C ASP A 69 -0.71 -5.59 -10.09
N LEU A 70 -0.38 -6.62 -9.31
CA LEU A 70 0.87 -7.34 -9.44
C LEU A 70 0.94 -8.08 -10.79
N SER A 71 -0.12 -8.76 -11.24
CA SER A 71 -0.11 -9.49 -12.52
C SER A 71 0.14 -8.56 -13.71
N LEU A 72 -0.50 -7.39 -13.73
CA LEU A 72 -0.28 -6.35 -14.73
C LEU A 72 1.14 -5.79 -14.71
N SER A 73 1.75 -5.69 -13.52
CA SER A 73 3.10 -5.14 -13.36
C SER A 73 4.21 -6.12 -13.79
N VAL A 74 4.01 -7.43 -13.59
CA VAL A 74 5.03 -8.44 -13.90
C VAL A 74 4.97 -8.94 -15.34
N GLY A 75 3.82 -8.76 -16.01
CA GLY A 75 3.61 -9.17 -17.41
C GLY A 75 4.40 -8.35 -18.44
N ASP A 76 4.86 -7.16 -18.07
CA ASP A 76 5.71 -6.30 -18.90
C ASP A 76 7.11 -6.21 -18.30
N ARG A 77 8.13 -6.61 -19.08
CA ARG A 77 9.53 -6.62 -18.65
C ARG A 77 10.01 -5.25 -18.16
N ARG A 78 9.71 -4.20 -18.91
CA ARG A 78 10.19 -2.84 -18.61
C ARG A 78 9.56 -2.32 -17.33
N LYS A 79 8.25 -2.53 -17.15
CA LYS A 79 7.54 -2.20 -15.90
C LYS A 79 8.06 -3.00 -14.72
N TYR A 80 8.34 -4.30 -14.92
CA TYR A 80 8.87 -5.18 -13.90
C TYR A 80 10.22 -4.69 -13.37
N GLU A 81 11.15 -4.38 -14.28
CA GLU A 81 12.49 -3.88 -13.95
C GLU A 81 12.45 -2.52 -13.26
N GLN A 82 11.59 -1.60 -13.72
CA GLN A 82 11.51 -0.24 -13.17
C GLN A 82 10.81 -0.17 -11.81
N THR A 83 9.69 -0.89 -11.64
CA THR A 83 8.82 -0.75 -10.46
C THR A 83 8.25 -2.06 -9.94
N GLY A 84 8.05 -3.06 -10.80
CA GLY A 84 7.39 -4.32 -10.41
C GLY A 84 8.17 -5.14 -9.38
N ARG A 85 9.51 -5.15 -9.43
CA ARG A 85 10.35 -5.81 -8.41
C ARG A 85 10.09 -5.29 -7.00
N ALA A 86 10.08 -3.96 -6.85
CA ALA A 86 9.81 -3.32 -5.57
C ALA A 86 8.36 -3.56 -5.12
N ARG A 87 7.40 -3.55 -6.05
CA ARG A 87 5.99 -3.81 -5.76
C ARG A 87 5.73 -5.24 -5.29
N LEU A 88 6.34 -6.26 -5.93
CA LEU A 88 6.25 -7.65 -5.45
C LEU A 88 6.83 -7.81 -4.05
N LEU A 89 7.99 -7.19 -3.78
CA LEU A 89 8.58 -7.19 -2.44
C LEU A 89 7.66 -6.50 -1.42
N ALA A 90 7.06 -5.38 -1.80
CA ALA A 90 6.09 -4.68 -0.97
C ALA A 90 4.88 -5.57 -0.65
N GLY A 91 4.32 -6.29 -1.62
CA GLY A 91 3.19 -7.20 -1.38
C GLY A 91 3.53 -8.39 -0.48
N MET A 92 4.74 -8.93 -0.61
CA MET A 92 5.24 -9.93 0.36
C MET A 92 5.36 -9.36 1.78
N SER A 93 5.72 -8.08 1.93
CA SER A 93 5.91 -7.43 3.23
C SER A 93 4.65 -6.84 3.87
N SER A 94 3.67 -6.40 3.06
CA SER A 94 2.41 -5.77 3.52
C SER A 94 1.62 -6.72 4.42
N HIS A 95 1.62 -8.01 4.09
CA HIS A 95 1.01 -9.03 4.94
C HIS A 95 1.78 -9.37 6.23
N ALA A 96 3.10 -9.18 6.25
CA ALA A 96 3.87 -9.29 7.50
C ALA A 96 3.47 -8.19 8.48
N GLN A 97 3.19 -6.97 7.98
CA GLN A 97 2.71 -5.84 8.79
C GLN A 97 1.24 -5.99 9.23
N GLN A 98 0.37 -6.60 8.43
CA GLN A 98 -1.01 -6.87 8.85
C GLN A 98 -1.11 -7.78 10.10
N ARG A 99 -0.14 -8.67 10.34
CA ARG A 99 -0.06 -9.40 11.64
C ARG A 99 0.23 -8.47 12.82
N ALA A 100 1.06 -7.44 12.61
CA ALA A 100 1.43 -6.50 13.67
C ALA A 100 0.22 -5.63 14.07
N SER A 101 -0.62 -5.22 13.11
CA SER A 101 -1.82 -4.43 13.39
C SER A 101 -2.98 -5.24 13.97
N ALA A 102 -3.08 -6.54 13.69
CA ALA A 102 -4.08 -7.41 14.30
C ALA A 102 -3.88 -7.61 15.83
N MET A 103 -2.71 -7.25 16.36
CA MET A 103 -2.41 -7.23 17.80
C MET A 103 -2.62 -5.86 18.47
N GLY A 104 -3.08 -4.84 17.75
CA GLY A 104 -3.25 -3.53 18.37
C GLY A 104 -4.07 -2.54 17.55
N MET A 105 -5.40 -2.58 17.72
CA MET A 105 -6.23 -1.38 17.88
C MET A 105 -7.65 -1.77 18.33
N ASP A 106 -7.78 -2.25 19.57
CA ASP A 106 -9.04 -2.11 20.29
C ASP A 106 -9.15 -0.65 20.75
N VAL A 107 -9.93 0.15 20.03
CA VAL A 107 -10.25 1.56 20.36
C VAL A 107 -11.23 1.66 21.54
N GLN A 108 -11.55 0.57 22.24
CA GLN A 108 -12.28 0.56 23.51
C GLN A 108 -11.39 0.32 24.74
N SER A 109 -10.10 -0.02 24.58
CA SER A 109 -9.16 -0.22 25.71
C SER A 109 -8.36 1.03 26.13
N THR A 110 -8.91 2.24 25.95
CA THR A 110 -8.31 3.46 26.53
C THR A 110 -8.30 3.43 28.07
N SER A 111 -9.08 2.55 28.69
CA SER A 111 -9.12 2.37 30.15
C SER A 111 -7.91 1.59 30.69
N LYS A 112 -7.41 0.56 29.99
CA LYS A 112 -6.21 -0.20 30.42
C LYS A 112 -4.90 0.53 30.16
N ALA A 113 -4.85 1.36 29.11
CA ALA A 113 -3.66 2.16 28.80
C ALA A 113 -3.34 3.22 29.88
N ARG A 114 -4.33 3.61 30.70
CA ARG A 114 -4.15 4.59 31.80
C ARG A 114 -3.63 3.98 33.09
N ALA A 115 -3.68 2.66 33.24
CA ALA A 115 -3.21 1.98 34.46
C ALA A 115 -1.68 2.06 34.65
N TYR A 116 -0.94 2.31 33.57
CA TYR A 116 0.53 2.40 33.57
C TYR A 116 1.07 3.82 33.44
N LEU A 117 0.19 4.84 33.37
CA LEU A 117 0.62 6.23 33.28
C LEU A 117 0.87 6.79 34.68
N THR A 118 2.06 7.36 34.87
CA THR A 118 2.34 8.19 36.05
C THR A 118 1.83 9.62 35.80
N PRO A 119 1.47 10.38 36.84
CA PRO A 119 0.95 11.75 36.69
C PRO A 119 1.82 12.66 35.80
N LYS A 120 3.14 12.48 35.81
CA LYS A 120 4.09 13.25 34.99
C LYS A 120 4.00 12.92 33.49
N MET A 121 3.68 11.68 33.14
CA MET A 121 3.50 11.26 31.74
C MET A 121 2.20 11.81 31.17
N GLU A 122 1.17 11.95 32.01
CA GLU A 122 -0.10 12.58 31.65
C GLU A 122 0.08 14.08 31.41
N GLU A 123 0.78 14.77 32.32
CA GLU A 123 1.14 16.18 32.18
C GLU A 123 1.93 16.46 30.89
N MET A 124 2.91 15.61 30.55
CA MET A 124 3.64 15.72 29.28
C MET A 124 2.74 15.56 28.04
N GLY A 125 1.73 14.69 28.10
CA GLY A 125 0.77 14.50 27.02
C GLY A 125 -0.11 15.72 26.79
N GLU A 126 -0.50 16.40 27.87
CA GLU A 126 -1.24 17.66 27.82
C GLU A 126 -0.38 18.82 27.31
N MET A 127 0.87 18.92 27.79
CA MET A 127 1.83 19.92 27.32
C MET A 127 2.15 19.77 25.83
N SER A 128 2.30 18.54 25.32
CA SER A 128 2.53 18.28 23.90
C SER A 128 1.33 18.68 23.03
N ARG A 129 0.10 18.56 23.56
CA ARG A 129 -1.12 19.00 22.87
C ARG A 129 -1.26 20.53 22.88
N GLY A 130 -0.84 21.19 23.95
CA GLY A 130 -0.80 22.65 24.05
C GLY A 130 0.25 23.30 23.13
N LYS A 131 1.42 22.67 22.96
CA LYS A 131 2.54 23.22 22.18
C LYS A 131 2.28 23.30 20.67
N LYS A 132 1.37 22.49 20.13
CA LYS A 132 0.97 22.55 18.71
C LYS A 132 0.13 23.78 18.34
N ARG A 133 -0.34 24.58 19.31
CA ARG A 133 -1.22 25.74 19.05
C ARG A 133 -0.47 27.09 19.05
N GLY A 134 0.86 27.10 19.17
CA GLY A 134 1.63 28.35 19.36
C GLY A 134 2.99 28.40 18.69
N ASN A 135 3.14 27.89 17.46
CA ASN A 135 4.35 28.13 16.65
C ASN A 135 3.99 28.45 15.20
N GLY A 136 3.29 29.57 15.01
CA GLY A 136 3.24 30.26 13.73
C GLY A 136 3.96 31.58 13.89
N ASN A 137 5.17 31.69 13.32
CA ASN A 137 5.63 32.93 12.70
C ASN A 137 6.94 32.74 11.92
N ASN A 138 6.98 33.47 10.79
CA ASN A 138 8.14 34.03 10.10
C ASN A 138 8.76 33.25 8.92
N GLN A 139 8.27 33.53 7.71
CA GLN A 139 9.15 33.83 6.57
C GLN A 139 8.62 35.07 5.84
N GLN A 140 9.56 35.97 5.58
CA GLN A 140 9.44 37.30 5.01
C GLN A 140 9.90 37.23 3.55
N ALA A 141 9.08 37.73 2.62
CA ALA A 141 9.43 38.13 1.25
C ALA A 141 8.28 39.04 0.76
N ASP A 142 8.35 40.35 1.02
CA ASP A 142 8.92 41.38 0.15
C ASP A 142 8.50 41.30 -1.34
N GLY A 143 7.83 42.36 -1.82
CA GLY A 143 8.18 42.95 -3.10
C GLY A 143 7.37 42.58 -4.36
N THR A 144 6.18 43.15 -4.47
CA THR A 144 5.68 43.87 -5.67
C THR A 144 5.48 43.15 -7.03
N SER A 145 4.20 43.10 -7.40
CA SER A 145 3.58 42.91 -8.72
C SER A 145 4.26 43.61 -9.91
N ARG A 146 4.21 43.00 -11.12
CA ARG A 146 3.46 43.49 -12.31
C ARG A 146 3.82 42.78 -13.62
N GLN A 147 2.76 42.58 -14.41
CA GLN A 147 2.68 42.45 -15.87
C GLN A 147 2.99 41.10 -16.54
N ALA A 148 1.91 40.35 -16.75
CA ALA A 148 1.72 39.60 -17.99
C ALA A 148 1.59 40.58 -19.17
N LYS A 149 2.48 40.49 -20.16
CA LYS A 149 2.24 40.94 -21.54
C LYS A 149 2.98 40.05 -22.55
N GLN A 150 2.16 39.47 -23.43
CA GLN A 150 2.39 38.97 -24.79
C GLN A 150 3.83 38.97 -25.33
N VAL A 151 4.30 37.80 -25.77
CA VAL A 151 5.33 37.70 -26.81
C VAL A 151 4.67 37.17 -28.08
N LYS A 152 4.57 38.08 -29.05
CA LYS A 152 4.21 37.87 -30.45
C LYS A 152 5.34 37.06 -31.10
N VAL A 153 5.04 35.89 -31.67
CA VAL A 153 5.98 35.20 -32.56
C VAL A 153 5.55 35.50 -33.99
N GLU A 154 6.08 36.59 -34.53
CA GLU A 154 6.23 36.76 -35.98
C GLU A 154 7.70 36.50 -36.29
N ILE A 155 7.99 35.40 -37.00
CA ILE A 155 9.24 35.27 -37.73
C ILE A 155 8.89 35.25 -39.22
N PHE A 156 9.51 36.23 -39.87
CA PHE A 156 9.42 36.64 -41.26
C PHE A 156 9.90 35.55 -42.23
N THR A 157 9.12 35.35 -43.28
CA THR A 157 9.48 35.30 -44.71
C THR A 157 10.91 34.92 -45.09
N ILE A 158 11.04 33.86 -45.90
CA ILE A 158 12.12 33.70 -46.88
C ILE A 158 11.46 33.51 -48.26
N LYS A 159 11.60 34.54 -49.11
CA LYS A 159 11.65 34.50 -50.59
C LYS A 159 12.84 33.62 -51.00
N ASP A 160 12.84 32.82 -52.05
CA ASP A 160 12.19 32.86 -53.37
C ASP A 160 11.78 31.45 -53.81
#